data_AF-A0A7S0LN81-F1
#
_entry.id   AF-A0A7S0LN81-F1
#
_cell.length_a   1.000
_cell.length_b   1.000
_cell.length_c   1.000
_cell.angle_alpha   90.00
_cell.angle_beta   90.00
_cell.angle_gamma   90.00
#
_symmetry.space_group_name_H-M   'P 1'
#
loop_
_entity.id
_entity.type
_entity.pdbx_description
1 polymer ?
#
loop_
_entity_poly.entity_id
_entity_poly.type
_entity_poly.pdbx_seq_one_letter_code
_entity_poly.pdbx_strand_id
1 'polypeptide(L)'
;YGISSFVFRAKRPFHPQRLHAALGSRPLPGALAGLLRLKGFAWLATRPDVQMNAALAGTQFTISPGLPWWWAILGDLGDPTTIPRERWPKGLAETVGALPEEWDAAHGDRRTVPRATWR
;
A
#
# COMPACT_ATOMS: atom_id res chain seq x y z
N TYR A 1 18.49 22.61 -0.62
CA TYR A 1 18.71 21.40 0.20
C TYR A 1 18.65 20.08 -0.57
N GLY A 2 18.32 20.02 -1.88
CA GLY A 2 18.43 18.80 -2.70
C GLY A 2 17.47 17.66 -2.36
N ILE A 3 16.74 17.75 -1.25
CA ILE A 3 15.81 16.74 -0.79
C ILE A 3 14.43 16.96 -1.41
N SER A 4 13.83 15.89 -1.92
CA SER A 4 12.47 15.91 -2.48
C SER A 4 11.64 14.75 -1.92
N SER A 5 10.32 14.79 -2.11
CA SER A 5 9.45 13.69 -1.71
C SER A 5 8.34 13.48 -2.72
N PHE A 6 7.99 12.22 -2.96
CA PHE A 6 6.90 11.84 -3.84
C PHE A 6 6.10 10.68 -3.25
N VAL A 7 4.90 10.45 -3.78
CA VAL A 7 4.08 9.28 -3.42
C VAL A 7 4.24 8.25 -4.53
N PHE A 8 4.81 7.09 -4.19
CA PHE A 8 4.83 5.94 -5.09
C PHE A 8 3.44 5.31 -5.09
N ARG A 9 2.93 4.88 -6.26
CA ARG A 9 1.64 4.22 -6.39
C ARG A 9 1.78 2.98 -7.24
N ALA A 10 1.32 1.84 -6.75
CA ALA A 10 1.22 0.61 -7.53
C ALA A 10 -0.09 -0.14 -7.24
N LYS A 11 -0.75 -0.57 -8.31
CA LYS A 11 -1.98 -1.39 -8.32
C LYS A 11 -1.70 -2.89 -8.50
N ARG A 12 -0.48 -3.35 -8.19
CA ARG A 12 -0.09 -4.76 -8.24
C ARG A 12 0.62 -5.14 -6.95
N PRO A 13 0.45 -6.39 -6.47
CA PRO A 13 1.10 -6.82 -5.25
C PRO A 13 2.61 -6.96 -5.47
N PHE A 14 3.38 -6.65 -4.44
CA PHE A 14 4.81 -6.90 -4.43
C PHE A 14 5.12 -8.35 -4.06
N HIS A 15 6.11 -8.91 -4.75
CA HIS A 15 6.73 -10.17 -4.35
C HIS A 15 7.58 -9.93 -3.09
N PRO A 16 7.31 -10.60 -1.95
CA PRO A 16 7.94 -10.28 -0.67
C PRO A 16 9.47 -10.32 -0.71
N GLN A 17 10.05 -11.35 -1.34
CA GLN A 17 11.51 -11.49 -1.43
C GLN A 17 12.15 -10.39 -2.30
N ARG A 18 11.48 -9.94 -3.37
CA ARG A 18 12.00 -8.88 -4.24
C ARG A 18 11.95 -7.53 -3.52
N LEU A 19 10.87 -7.28 -2.78
CA LEU A 19 10.76 -6.08 -1.95
C LEU A 19 11.84 -6.05 -0.86
N HIS A 20 12.07 -7.18 -0.19
CA HIS A 20 13.11 -7.30 0.83
C HIS A 20 14.51 -7.12 0.22
N ALA A 21 14.80 -7.73 -0.93
CA ALA A 21 16.07 -7.55 -1.63
C ALA A 21 16.31 -6.09 -2.04
N ALA A 22 15.24 -5.35 -2.41
CA ALA A 22 15.34 -3.96 -2.83
C ALA A 22 15.49 -2.96 -1.67
N LEU A 23 14.75 -3.15 -0.57
CA LEU A 23 14.67 -2.18 0.54
C LEU A 23 15.41 -2.61 1.81
N GLY A 24 15.67 -3.90 1.97
CA GLY A 24 16.38 -4.48 3.12
C GLY A 24 17.89 -4.60 2.92
N SER A 25 18.40 -4.49 1.69
CA SER A 25 19.84 -4.54 1.41
C SER A 25 20.54 -3.24 1.78
N ARG A 26 21.85 -3.32 2.07
CA ARG A 26 22.72 -2.16 2.23
C ARG A 26 24.05 -2.35 1.49
N PRO A 27 24.51 -1.35 0.71
CA PRO A 27 23.79 -0.12 0.35
C PRO A 27 22.50 -0.42 -0.46
N LEU A 28 21.61 0.55 -0.57
CA LEU A 28 20.43 0.39 -1.43
C LEU A 28 20.88 0.31 -2.90
N PRO A 29 20.31 -0.59 -3.70
CA PRO A 29 20.80 -0.87 -5.04
C PRO A 29 20.32 0.20 -6.04
N GLY A 30 21.18 0.54 -6.99
CA GLY A 30 20.85 1.32 -8.19
C GLY A 30 20.06 2.59 -7.91
N ALA A 31 18.90 2.71 -8.55
CA ALA A 31 18.02 3.86 -8.42
C ALA A 31 17.39 4.01 -7.02
N LEU A 32 17.72 3.18 -6.02
CA LEU A 32 17.32 3.34 -4.61
C LEU A 32 18.40 3.98 -3.74
N ALA A 33 19.61 4.22 -4.26
CA ALA A 33 20.74 4.71 -3.48
C ALA A 33 20.50 6.06 -2.77
N GLY A 34 19.67 6.94 -3.34
CA GLY A 34 19.32 8.24 -2.75
C GLY A 34 18.08 8.22 -1.85
N LEU A 35 17.45 7.06 -1.64
CA LEU A 35 16.27 6.94 -0.78
C LEU A 35 16.66 7.13 0.70
N LEU A 36 16.16 8.20 1.31
CA LEU A 36 16.39 8.53 2.71
C LEU A 36 15.33 7.91 3.64
N ARG A 37 14.07 7.99 3.22
CA ARG A 37 12.91 7.57 4.03
C ARG A 37 11.78 7.05 3.14
N LEU A 38 11.06 6.06 3.65
CA LEU A 38 9.80 5.59 3.09
C LEU A 38 8.78 5.36 4.22
N LYS A 39 7.52 5.74 4.03
CA LYS A 39 6.42 5.36 4.93
C LYS A 39 5.10 5.25 4.18
N GLY A 40 4.35 4.18 4.42
CA GLY A 40 2.97 4.03 3.99
C GLY A 40 2.56 2.57 3.85
N PHE A 41 1.54 2.32 3.03
CA PHE A 41 1.00 0.97 2.83
C PHE A 41 1.70 0.25 1.69
N ALA A 42 1.90 -1.06 1.86
CA ALA A 42 2.36 -1.99 0.84
C ALA A 42 1.37 -3.15 0.72
N TRP A 43 1.11 -3.55 -0.52
CA TRP A 43 0.34 -4.75 -0.82
C TRP A 43 1.30 -5.89 -1.16
N LEU A 44 1.26 -6.97 -0.38
CA LEU A 44 2.10 -8.15 -0.58
C LEU A 44 1.31 -9.29 -1.20
N ALA A 45 1.91 -9.98 -2.18
CA ALA A 45 1.27 -11.11 -2.86
C ALA A 45 0.92 -12.26 -1.90
N THR A 46 1.69 -12.45 -0.82
CA THR A 46 1.48 -13.51 0.16
C THR A 46 0.53 -13.11 1.29
N ARG A 47 0.14 -11.84 1.38
CA ARG A 47 -0.82 -11.33 2.38
C ARG A 47 -1.82 -10.39 1.71
N PRO A 48 -2.65 -10.92 0.78
CA PRO A 48 -3.50 -10.10 -0.06
C PRO A 48 -4.59 -9.37 0.72
N ASP A 49 -4.95 -9.85 1.91
CA ASP A 49 -6.08 -9.34 2.68
C ASP A 49 -5.69 -8.34 3.77
N VAL A 50 -4.39 -8.10 3.96
CA VAL A 50 -3.86 -7.22 5.00
C VAL A 50 -3.08 -6.06 4.38
N GLN A 51 -3.35 -4.85 4.86
CA GLN A 51 -2.56 -3.66 4.57
C GLN A 51 -1.23 -3.77 5.32
N MET A 52 -0.11 -3.87 4.61
CA MET A 52 1.19 -3.94 5.27
C MET A 52 1.73 -2.53 5.47
N ASN A 53 2.09 -2.19 6.71
CA ASN A 53 2.77 -0.94 7.05
C ASN A 53 4.25 -1.07 6.69
N ALA A 54 4.69 -0.35 5.66
CA ALA A 54 6.10 -0.28 5.25
C ALA A 54 6.74 1.00 5.80
N ALA A 55 7.91 0.85 6.41
CA ALA A 55 8.71 1.97 6.92
C ALA A 55 10.20 1.75 6.64
N LEU A 56 10.85 2.75 6.06
CA LEU A 56 12.30 2.83 5.92
C LEU A 56 12.78 4.16 6.51
N ALA A 57 13.81 4.12 7.33
CA ALA A 57 14.52 5.31 7.79
C ALA A 57 16.01 4.98 7.92
N GLY A 58 16.84 5.67 7.13
CA GLY A 58 18.27 5.35 7.07
C GLY A 58 18.50 3.91 6.63
N THR A 59 19.12 3.10 7.50
CA THR A 59 19.47 1.70 7.22
C THR A 59 18.37 0.70 7.57
N GLN A 60 17.37 1.10 8.36
CA GLN A 60 16.35 0.19 8.86
C GLN A 60 15.13 0.18 7.93
N PHE A 61 14.73 -1.02 7.53
CA PHE A 61 13.48 -1.27 6.80
C PHE A 61 12.63 -2.27 7.60
N THR A 62 11.38 -1.91 7.83
CA THR A 62 10.40 -2.72 8.55
C THR A 62 9.12 -2.84 7.72
N ILE A 63 8.53 -4.02 7.76
CA ILE A 63 7.19 -4.27 7.26
C ILE A 63 6.38 -5.00 8.34
N SER A 64 5.23 -4.45 8.71
CA SER A 64 4.37 -5.02 9.77
C SER A 64 2.91 -5.07 9.32
N PRO A 65 2.12 -6.04 9.80
CA PRO A 65 0.69 -6.09 9.48
C PRO A 65 -0.04 -4.86 10.05
N GLY A 66 -1.00 -4.34 9.28
CA GLY A 66 -1.94 -3.30 9.68
C GLY A 66 -3.36 -3.83 9.69
N LEU A 67 -4.30 -2.98 9.28
CA LEU A 67 -5.70 -3.36 9.14
C LEU A 67 -5.93 -4.22 7.88
N PRO A 68 -7.02 -5.00 7.83
CA PRO A 68 -7.45 -5.61 6.57
C PRO A 68 -7.76 -4.58 5.49
N TRP A 69 -7.66 -4.97 4.22
CA TRP A 69 -8.21 -4.16 3.12
C TRP A 69 -9.74 -4.16 3.17
N TRP A 70 -10.40 -3.09 2.69
CA TRP A 70 -11.85 -3.08 2.61
C TRP A 70 -12.37 -4.18 1.70
N TRP A 71 -11.66 -4.52 0.62
CA TRP A 71 -11.98 -5.69 -0.19
C TRP A 71 -12.07 -6.98 0.62
N ALA A 72 -11.16 -7.19 1.58
CA ALA A 72 -11.18 -8.38 2.42
C ALA A 72 -12.34 -8.38 3.43
N ILE A 73 -12.77 -7.20 3.88
CA ILE A 73 -13.90 -7.04 4.81
C ILE A 73 -15.24 -7.19 4.07
N LEU A 74 -15.34 -6.66 2.86
CA LEU A 74 -16.57 -6.70 2.07
C LEU A 74 -16.90 -8.12 1.61
N GLY A 75 -15.90 -8.97 1.33
CA GLY A 75 -16.09 -10.40 1.08
C GLY A 75 -17.23 -10.68 0.09
N ASP A 76 -18.25 -11.41 0.57
CA ASP A 76 -19.44 -11.83 -0.20
C ASP A 76 -20.43 -10.70 -0.52
N LEU A 77 -20.31 -9.53 0.13
CA LEU A 77 -21.16 -8.38 -0.22
C LEU A 77 -20.87 -7.91 -1.66
N GLY A 78 -19.71 -8.25 -2.21
CA GLY A 78 -19.35 -7.97 -3.60
C GLY A 78 -18.81 -6.57 -3.81
N ASP A 79 -18.92 -6.08 -5.05
CA ASP A 79 -18.41 -4.76 -5.43
C ASP A 79 -19.20 -3.65 -4.70
N PRO A 80 -18.56 -2.75 -3.93
CA PRO A 80 -19.22 -1.63 -3.26
C PRO A 80 -19.93 -0.65 -4.19
N THR A 81 -19.65 -0.68 -5.50
CA THR A 81 -20.47 0.04 -6.49
C THR A 81 -21.87 -0.56 -6.68
N THR A 82 -22.07 -1.80 -6.25
CA THR A 82 -23.34 -2.55 -6.38
C THR A 82 -24.11 -2.67 -5.06
N ILE A 83 -23.44 -2.47 -3.92
CA ILE A 83 -24.06 -2.54 -2.59
C ILE A 83 -24.69 -1.19 -2.23
N PRO A 84 -25.98 -1.13 -1.85
CA PRO A 84 -26.59 0.09 -1.31
C PRO A 84 -25.80 0.66 -0.14
N ARG A 85 -25.60 1.99 -0.12
CA ARG A 85 -24.73 2.68 0.86
C ARG A 85 -25.13 2.43 2.31
N GLU A 86 -26.40 2.17 2.56
CA GLU A 86 -26.98 1.90 3.88
C GLU A 86 -26.46 0.58 4.48
N ARG A 87 -25.99 -0.34 3.63
CA ARG A 87 -25.42 -1.63 4.04
C ARG A 87 -23.90 -1.59 4.18
N TRP A 88 -23.27 -0.46 3.89
CA TRP A 88 -21.82 -0.36 3.97
C TRP A 88 -21.34 -0.45 5.42
N PRO A 89 -20.21 -1.14 5.67
CA PRO A 89 -19.53 -1.07 6.94
C PRO A 89 -19.20 0.39 7.31
N LYS A 90 -19.34 0.70 8.60
CA LYS A 90 -18.95 2.00 9.14
C LYS A 90 -17.47 2.28 8.84
N GLY A 91 -17.14 3.48 8.34
CA GLY A 91 -15.76 3.85 7.99
C GLY A 91 -15.39 3.62 6.52
N LEU A 92 -16.18 2.83 5.77
CA LEU A 92 -15.89 2.54 4.37
C LEU A 92 -16.02 3.80 3.50
N ALA A 93 -17.08 4.59 3.71
CA ALA A 93 -17.34 5.79 2.92
C ALA A 93 -16.27 6.87 3.09
N GLU A 94 -15.70 6.97 4.30
CA GLU A 94 -14.65 7.91 4.64
C GLU A 94 -13.30 7.49 4.05
N THR A 95 -13.05 6.18 3.95
CA THR A 95 -11.78 5.65 3.43
C THR A 95 -11.77 5.54 1.90
N VAL A 96 -12.92 5.22 1.31
CA VAL A 96 -13.10 5.02 -0.14
C VAL A 96 -13.83 6.21 -0.76
N GLY A 97 -13.72 7.39 -0.14
CA GLY A 97 -14.41 8.62 -0.55
C GLY A 97 -14.22 8.91 -2.04
N ALA A 98 -15.31 8.73 -2.81
CA ALA A 98 -15.39 8.69 -4.27
C ALA A 98 -14.83 7.41 -4.94
N LEU A 99 -15.51 6.29 -4.69
CA LEU A 99 -15.30 4.94 -5.25
C LEU A 99 -14.76 4.79 -6.69
N PRO A 100 -15.13 5.57 -7.73
CA PRO A 100 -14.86 5.12 -9.10
C PRO A 100 -13.38 5.09 -9.50
N GLU A 101 -12.54 6.01 -8.99
CA GLU A 101 -11.20 6.20 -9.56
C GLU A 101 -10.14 5.30 -8.89
N GLU A 102 -10.35 4.98 -7.62
CA GLU A 102 -9.39 4.25 -6.80
C GLU A 102 -9.73 2.78 -6.59
N TRP A 103 -10.99 2.38 -6.82
CA TRP A 103 -11.44 1.00 -6.67
C TRP A 103 -11.15 0.17 -7.92
N ASP A 104 -10.42 -0.93 -7.76
CA ASP A 104 -10.15 -1.89 -8.82
C ASP A 104 -11.21 -3.00 -8.83
N ALA A 105 -11.75 -3.36 -9.99
CA ALA A 105 -12.79 -4.39 -10.07
C ALA A 105 -12.32 -5.78 -9.60
N ALA A 106 -11.03 -6.10 -9.74
CA ALA A 106 -10.48 -7.40 -9.35
C ALA A 106 -9.85 -7.39 -7.95
N HIS A 107 -9.36 -6.23 -7.50
CA HIS A 107 -8.56 -6.14 -6.28
C HIS A 107 -9.08 -5.16 -5.24
N GLY A 108 -10.13 -4.40 -5.54
CA GLY A 108 -10.73 -3.41 -4.65
C GLY A 108 -9.81 -2.24 -4.35
N ASP A 109 -9.66 -1.93 -3.06
CA ASP A 109 -8.80 -0.88 -2.54
C ASP A 109 -7.33 -1.29 -2.35
N ARG A 110 -6.96 -2.54 -2.68
CA ARG A 110 -5.60 -3.06 -2.50
C ARG A 110 -4.58 -2.31 -3.35
N ARG A 111 -3.58 -1.72 -2.69
CA ARG A 111 -2.53 -0.95 -3.36
C ARG A 111 -1.30 -0.73 -2.51
N THR A 112 -0.21 -0.36 -3.18
CA THR A 112 1.00 0.13 -2.52
C THR A 112 1.09 1.64 -2.72
N VAL A 113 1.05 2.42 -1.63
CA VAL A 113 1.03 3.90 -1.67
C VAL A 113 1.97 4.57 -0.65
N PRO A 114 3.27 4.23 -0.61
CA PRO A 114 4.19 4.85 0.32
C PRO A 114 4.66 6.22 -0.17
N ARG A 115 4.85 7.14 0.78
CA ARG A 115 5.61 8.37 0.54
C ARG A 115 7.10 8.07 0.68
N ALA A 116 7.87 8.44 -0.33
CA ALA A 116 9.33 8.31 -0.36
C ALA A 116 9.98 9.70 -0.33
N THR A 117 11.11 9.81 0.38
CA THR A 117 11.93 11.03 0.48
C THR A 117 13.33 10.72 -0.07
N TRP A 118 13.80 11.58 -0.97
CA TRP A 118 15.01 11.40 -1.77
C TRP A 118 16.03 12.52 -1.54
N ARG A 119 17.31 12.23 -1.76
CA ARG A 119 18.39 13.23 -1.88
C ARG A 119 19.04 13.21 -3.25
#